data_AF-A0A6V7VUX7-F1
#
_entry.id   AF-A0A6V7VUX7-F1
#
_cell.length_a   1.000
_cell.length_b   1.000
_cell.length_c   1.000
_cell.angle_alpha   90.00
_cell.angle_beta   90.00
_cell.angle_gamma   90.00
#
_symmetry.space_group_name_H-M   'P 1'
#
loop_
_entity.id
_entity.type
_entity.pdbx_description
1 polymer ?
#
loop_
_entity_poly.entity_id
_entity_poly.type
_entity_poly.pdbx_seq_one_letter_code
_entity_poly.pdbx_strand_id
1 'polypeptide(L)'
;MALPQFSGNCVEFPSFWSSFQAAVGDLPNISDSVKLSYLKSCLRSAPLAVIESFPLVDQSYPQAVDLLKQKYENPTEISRSLCQSLKQLPTVRKGEYFCRDLSSLVNEFESLICRFTQQGENTDNIHIQLEIESKLPTFVLEEIYRAKENNPAWTTELLKQKLKAILKRKEDISAMNNSSPPKPQVSPSHKLYSLEMILPRALVPL
;
A
#
# COMPACT_ATOMS: atom_id res chain seq x y z
N MET A 1 -16.87 -24.19 -3.50
CA MET A 1 -15.68 -23.33 -3.72
C MET A 1 -16.07 -22.23 -4.69
N ALA A 2 -15.68 -20.99 -4.43
CA ALA A 2 -15.90 -19.90 -5.38
C ALA A 2 -14.88 -19.97 -6.51
N LEU A 3 -15.32 -19.71 -7.75
CA LEU A 3 -14.39 -19.63 -8.88
C LEU A 3 -13.53 -18.36 -8.75
N PRO A 4 -12.22 -18.45 -9.06
CA PRO A 4 -11.32 -17.30 -8.97
C PRO A 4 -11.77 -16.20 -9.94
N GLN A 5 -11.53 -14.95 -9.59
CA GLN A 5 -11.89 -13.80 -10.42
C GLN A 5 -10.64 -13.11 -10.95
N PHE A 6 -10.69 -12.64 -12.20
CA PHE A 6 -9.59 -11.93 -12.83
C PHE A 6 -10.04 -10.64 -13.51
N SER A 7 -9.42 -9.53 -13.12
CA SER A 7 -9.75 -8.18 -13.58
C SER A 7 -8.66 -7.54 -14.47
N GLY A 8 -7.58 -8.28 -14.78
CA GLY A 8 -6.57 -7.85 -15.76
C GLY A 8 -5.21 -7.43 -15.21
N ASN A 9 -4.93 -7.69 -13.93
CA ASN A 9 -3.59 -7.52 -13.39
C ASN A 9 -2.66 -8.62 -13.92
N CYS A 10 -1.79 -8.31 -14.88
CA CYS A 10 -0.88 -9.29 -15.50
C CYS A 10 -0.05 -10.08 -14.47
N VAL A 11 0.27 -9.46 -13.32
CA VAL A 11 1.05 -10.13 -12.26
C VAL A 11 0.26 -11.21 -11.54
N GLU A 12 -1.06 -11.06 -11.43
CA GLU A 12 -1.94 -12.03 -10.78
C GLU A 12 -2.38 -13.14 -11.73
N PHE A 13 -2.17 -12.97 -13.04
CA PHE A 13 -2.61 -13.92 -14.06
C PHE A 13 -2.08 -15.34 -13.84
N PRO A 14 -0.80 -15.58 -13.50
CA PRO A 14 -0.30 -16.94 -13.25
C PRO A 14 -1.04 -17.63 -12.09
N SER A 15 -1.29 -16.91 -10.99
CA SER A 15 -2.02 -17.44 -9.84
C SER A 15 -3.49 -17.70 -10.15
N PHE A 16 -4.14 -16.79 -10.89
CA PHE A 16 -5.49 -16.97 -11.40
C PHE A 16 -5.58 -18.21 -12.29
N TRP A 17 -4.67 -18.33 -13.26
CA TRP A 17 -4.67 -19.39 -14.25
C TRP A 17 -4.46 -20.76 -13.59
N SER A 18 -3.49 -20.87 -12.67
CA SER A 18 -3.26 -22.07 -11.87
C SER A 18 -4.52 -22.47 -11.06
N SER A 19 -5.17 -21.50 -10.41
CA SER A 19 -6.40 -21.74 -9.65
C SER A 19 -7.57 -22.16 -10.54
N PHE A 20 -7.71 -21.57 -11.72
CA PHE A 20 -8.75 -21.90 -12.70
C PHE A 20 -8.53 -23.29 -13.28
N GLN A 21 -7.29 -23.67 -13.60
CA GLN A 21 -6.96 -25.01 -14.07
C GLN A 21 -7.33 -26.07 -13.03
N ALA A 22 -6.94 -25.87 -11.78
CA ALA A 22 -7.28 -26.81 -10.70
C ALA A 22 -8.80 -26.93 -10.44
N ALA A 23 -9.55 -25.84 -10.62
CA ALA A 23 -10.99 -25.80 -10.34
C ALA A 23 -11.87 -26.27 -11.50
N VAL A 24 -11.44 -26.05 -12.75
CA VAL A 24 -12.25 -26.28 -13.96
C VAL A 24 -11.45 -26.93 -15.08
N GLY A 25 -10.23 -26.45 -15.33
CA GLY A 25 -9.41 -26.87 -16.48
C GLY A 25 -9.04 -28.35 -16.47
N ASP A 26 -8.71 -28.90 -15.30
CA ASP A 26 -8.20 -30.26 -15.07
C ASP A 26 -9.33 -31.28 -14.80
N LEU A 27 -10.59 -30.84 -14.77
CA LEU A 27 -11.72 -31.73 -14.58
C LEU A 27 -11.99 -32.53 -15.88
N PRO A 28 -11.89 -33.89 -15.85
CA PRO A 28 -11.91 -34.71 -17.06
C PRO A 28 -13.30 -34.81 -17.72
N ASN A 29 -14.37 -34.45 -17.02
CA ASN A 29 -15.76 -34.62 -17.46
C ASN A 29 -16.42 -33.31 -17.93
N ILE A 30 -15.64 -32.27 -18.26
CA ILE A 30 -16.16 -30.97 -18.70
C ILE A 30 -15.68 -30.70 -20.13
N SER A 31 -16.61 -30.39 -21.03
CA SER A 31 -16.28 -30.00 -22.41
C SER A 31 -15.63 -28.63 -22.46
N ASP A 32 -14.83 -28.38 -23.50
CA ASP A 32 -14.09 -27.14 -23.69
C ASP A 32 -15.03 -25.92 -23.85
N SER A 33 -16.19 -26.08 -24.49
CA SER A 33 -17.27 -25.09 -24.54
C SER A 33 -17.76 -24.68 -23.14
N VAL A 34 -17.90 -25.64 -22.22
CA VAL A 34 -18.31 -25.38 -20.84
C VAL A 34 -17.17 -24.75 -20.05
N LYS A 35 -15.92 -25.18 -20.25
CA LYS A 35 -14.73 -24.53 -19.67
C LYS A 35 -14.63 -23.07 -20.12
N LEU A 36 -14.90 -22.78 -21.39
CA LEU A 36 -14.92 -21.42 -21.91
C LEU A 36 -16.02 -20.56 -21.27
N SER A 37 -17.21 -21.13 -21.05
CA SER A 37 -18.30 -20.45 -20.34
C SER A 37 -17.88 -20.07 -18.91
N TYR A 38 -17.28 -21.03 -18.18
CA TYR A 38 -16.74 -20.75 -16.85
C TYR A 38 -15.62 -19.72 -16.89
N LEU A 39 -14.69 -19.84 -17.83
CA LEU A 39 -13.61 -18.87 -18.00
C LEU A 39 -14.17 -17.46 -18.16
N LYS A 40 -15.11 -17.23 -19.08
CA LYS A 40 -15.78 -15.93 -19.24
C LYS A 40 -16.44 -15.44 -17.95
N SER A 41 -17.07 -16.34 -17.18
CA SER A 41 -17.70 -15.99 -15.89
C SER A 41 -16.71 -15.59 -14.78
N CYS A 42 -15.44 -15.98 -14.91
CA CYS A 42 -14.34 -15.64 -14.01
C CYS A 42 -13.63 -14.33 -14.41
N LEU A 43 -13.82 -13.88 -15.65
CA LEU A 43 -13.20 -12.66 -16.15
C LEU A 43 -14.08 -11.43 -15.89
N ARG A 44 -13.43 -10.30 -15.62
CA ARG A 44 -14.08 -8.99 -15.48
C ARG A 44 -13.41 -8.00 -16.42
N SER A 45 -14.16 -6.98 -16.83
CA SER A 45 -13.66 -5.82 -17.59
C SER A 45 -12.77 -6.19 -18.79
N ALA A 46 -11.49 -5.80 -18.77
CA ALA A 46 -10.58 -5.89 -19.90
C ALA A 46 -10.26 -7.35 -20.31
N PRO A 47 -9.98 -8.28 -19.39
CA PRO A 47 -9.84 -9.70 -19.74
C PRO A 47 -11.07 -10.30 -20.42
N LEU A 48 -12.28 -9.95 -19.95
CA LEU A 48 -13.51 -10.47 -20.54
C LEU A 48 -13.63 -9.98 -21.99
N ALA A 49 -13.43 -8.68 -22.23
CA ALA A 49 -13.49 -8.10 -23.57
C ALA A 49 -12.51 -8.74 -24.58
N VAL A 50 -11.40 -9.34 -24.11
CA VAL A 50 -10.42 -10.03 -24.97
C VAL A 50 -11.01 -11.30 -25.59
N ILE A 51 -11.82 -12.04 -24.82
CA ILE A 51 -12.36 -13.34 -25.25
C ILE A 51 -13.87 -13.33 -25.44
N GLU A 52 -14.53 -12.19 -25.25
CA GLU A 52 -15.99 -12.06 -25.30
C GLU A 52 -16.55 -12.51 -26.64
N SER A 53 -15.88 -12.17 -27.75
CA SER A 53 -16.29 -12.49 -29.13
C SER A 53 -16.17 -13.96 -29.50
N PHE A 54 -15.50 -14.80 -28.71
CA PHE A 54 -15.34 -16.21 -29.02
C PHE A 54 -16.66 -16.98 -28.84
N PRO A 55 -17.10 -17.78 -29.81
CA PRO A 55 -18.29 -18.61 -29.64
C PRO A 55 -18.07 -19.68 -28.56
N LEU A 56 -19.13 -20.09 -27.85
CA LEU A 56 -19.08 -21.14 -26.83
C LEU A 56 -19.06 -22.54 -27.47
N VAL A 57 -18.03 -22.82 -28.26
CA VAL A 57 -17.78 -24.10 -28.93
C VAL A 57 -16.40 -24.63 -28.53
N ASP A 58 -16.24 -25.95 -28.56
CA ASP A 58 -15.03 -26.61 -28.05
C ASP A 58 -13.75 -26.12 -28.76
N GLN A 59 -13.80 -25.85 -30.07
CA GLN A 59 -12.63 -25.36 -30.82
C GLN A 59 -12.16 -23.96 -30.39
N SER A 60 -13.03 -23.16 -29.76
CA SER A 60 -12.73 -21.77 -29.38
C SER A 60 -12.01 -21.65 -28.04
N TYR A 61 -12.11 -22.65 -27.16
CA TYR A 61 -11.47 -22.63 -25.85
C TYR A 61 -9.93 -22.50 -25.93
N PRO A 62 -9.19 -23.36 -26.66
CA PRO A 62 -7.73 -23.23 -26.74
C PRO A 62 -7.32 -21.87 -27.32
N GLN A 63 -8.02 -21.38 -28.34
CA GLN A 63 -7.73 -20.08 -28.97
C GLN A 63 -7.95 -18.91 -27.99
N ALA A 64 -9.02 -18.95 -27.20
CA ALA A 64 -9.30 -17.94 -26.19
C ALA A 64 -8.24 -17.95 -25.07
N VAL A 65 -7.79 -19.14 -24.65
CA VAL A 65 -6.73 -19.31 -23.65
C VAL A 65 -5.40 -18.77 -24.17
N ASP A 66 -5.01 -19.13 -25.39
CA ASP A 66 -3.77 -18.66 -26.00
C ASP A 66 -3.75 -17.13 -26.11
N LEU A 67 -4.87 -16.52 -26.51
CA LEU A 67 -4.97 -15.07 -26.59
C LEU A 67 -4.86 -14.39 -25.21
N LEU A 68 -5.46 -14.98 -24.16
CA LEU A 68 -5.30 -14.48 -22.79
C LEU A 68 -3.85 -14.60 -22.32
N LYS A 69 -3.21 -15.76 -22.53
CA LYS A 69 -1.80 -15.96 -22.17
C LYS A 69 -0.88 -15.00 -22.91
N GLN A 70 -1.07 -14.85 -24.23
CA GLN A 70 -0.30 -13.90 -25.03
C GLN A 70 -0.41 -12.47 -24.51
N LYS A 71 -1.57 -12.08 -23.96
CA LYS A 71 -1.78 -10.74 -23.43
C LYS A 71 -1.29 -10.56 -21.99
N TYR A 72 -1.50 -11.54 -21.13
CA TYR A 72 -1.31 -11.42 -19.68
C TYR A 72 -0.06 -12.13 -19.15
N GLU A 73 0.57 -13.03 -19.92
CA GLU A 73 1.88 -13.63 -19.63
C GLU A 73 3.02 -12.94 -20.41
N ASN A 74 2.74 -11.86 -21.13
CA ASN A 74 3.77 -11.12 -21.86
C ASN A 74 4.71 -10.38 -20.88
N PRO A 75 6.01 -10.73 -20.82
CA PRO A 75 6.95 -10.11 -19.88
C PRO A 75 7.03 -8.58 -20.06
N THR A 76 6.87 -8.09 -21.28
CA THR A 76 6.90 -6.65 -21.59
C THR A 76 5.69 -5.92 -20.99
N GLU A 77 4.50 -6.52 -21.07
CA GLU A 77 3.29 -5.95 -20.48
C GLU A 77 3.35 -6.02 -18.94
N ILE A 78 3.87 -7.11 -18.40
CA ILE A 78 4.08 -7.26 -16.95
C ILE A 78 5.05 -6.18 -16.44
N SER A 79 6.21 -6.04 -17.07
CA SER A 79 7.21 -5.03 -16.72
C SER A 79 6.64 -3.61 -16.81
N ARG A 80 5.86 -3.31 -17.87
CA ARG A 80 5.17 -2.02 -18.00
C ARG A 80 4.18 -1.78 -16.86
N SER A 81 3.37 -2.78 -16.52
CA SER A 81 2.41 -2.69 -15.41
C SER A 81 3.10 -2.47 -14.06
N LEU A 82 4.23 -3.14 -13.82
CA LEU A 82 5.05 -2.95 -12.62
C LEU A 82 5.64 -1.54 -12.57
N CYS A 83 6.19 -1.04 -13.67
CA CYS A 83 6.70 0.33 -13.78
C CYS A 83 5.60 1.37 -13.55
N GLN A 84 4.39 1.13 -14.06
CA GLN A 84 3.25 2.01 -13.84
C GLN A 84 2.81 2.00 -12.36
N SER A 85 2.76 0.82 -11.75
CA SER A 85 2.43 0.66 -10.33
C SER A 85 3.45 1.37 -9.44
N LEU A 86 4.74 1.30 -9.79
CA LEU A 86 5.81 2.02 -9.10
C LEU A 86 5.59 3.55 -9.11
N LYS A 87 5.18 4.11 -10.26
CA LYS A 87 4.89 5.55 -10.39
C LYS A 87 3.65 5.99 -9.60
N GLN A 88 2.68 5.08 -9.44
CA GLN A 88 1.41 5.32 -8.75
C GLN A 88 1.49 5.17 -7.23
N LEU A 89 2.67 4.85 -6.68
CA LEU A 89 2.87 4.72 -5.25
C LEU A 89 2.45 5.98 -4.46
N PRO A 90 1.89 5.79 -3.26
CA PRO A 90 1.38 6.89 -2.44
C PRO A 90 2.50 7.83 -2.02
N THR A 91 2.24 9.14 -2.09
CA THR A 91 3.17 10.15 -1.57
C THR A 91 2.98 10.32 -0.06
N VAL A 92 4.08 10.29 0.68
CA VAL A 92 4.09 10.42 2.13
C VAL A 92 4.04 11.89 2.53
N ARG A 93 2.98 12.29 3.23
CA ARG A 93 2.82 13.66 3.70
C ARG A 93 3.38 13.84 5.10
N LYS A 94 3.89 15.04 5.37
CA LYS A 94 4.24 15.47 6.74
C LYS A 94 2.96 15.75 7.53
N GLY A 95 2.98 15.46 8.85
CA GLY A 95 1.90 15.80 9.77
C GLY A 95 1.29 14.56 10.44
N GLU A 96 0.04 14.70 10.88
CA GLU A 96 -0.70 13.70 11.67
C GLU A 96 -0.81 12.34 10.97
N TYR A 97 -0.97 12.33 9.64
CA TYR A 97 -1.11 11.10 8.85
C TYR A 97 0.21 10.47 8.42
N PHE A 98 1.36 11.00 8.85
CA PHE A 98 2.67 10.55 8.39
C PHE A 98 2.90 9.04 8.55
N CYS A 99 2.62 8.48 9.75
CA CYS A 99 2.85 7.04 9.99
C CYS A 99 1.92 6.17 9.13
N ARG A 100 0.67 6.61 8.91
CA ARG A 100 -0.27 5.93 8.02
C ARG A 100 0.23 5.94 6.58
N ASP A 101 0.57 7.12 6.05
CA ASP A 101 1.03 7.26 4.67
C ASP A 101 2.33 6.49 4.43
N LEU A 102 3.28 6.55 5.38
CA LEU A 102 4.53 5.80 5.31
C LEU A 102 4.29 4.29 5.38
N SER A 103 3.36 3.82 6.23
CA SER A 103 2.99 2.41 6.31
C SER A 103 2.38 1.91 4.99
N SER A 104 1.46 2.68 4.40
CA SER A 104 0.91 2.38 3.07
C SER A 104 2.00 2.30 2.00
N LEU A 105 2.90 3.28 1.93
CA LEU A 105 4.01 3.27 0.98
C LEU A 105 4.91 2.03 1.18
N VAL A 106 5.28 1.71 2.42
CA VAL A 106 6.12 0.55 2.72
C VAL A 106 5.44 -0.73 2.27
N ASN A 107 4.17 -0.94 2.62
CA ASN A 107 3.42 -2.15 2.25
C ASN A 107 3.30 -2.32 0.72
N GLU A 108 2.98 -1.24 0.00
CA GLU A 108 2.91 -1.26 -1.46
C GLU A 108 4.28 -1.49 -2.09
N PHE A 109 5.33 -0.90 -1.53
CA PHE A 109 6.70 -1.12 -1.96
C PHE A 109 7.14 -2.58 -1.77
N GLU A 110 6.83 -3.21 -0.64
CA GLU A 110 7.13 -4.64 -0.42
C GLU A 110 6.40 -5.53 -1.43
N SER A 111 5.12 -5.24 -1.66
CA SER A 111 4.31 -5.93 -2.66
C SER A 111 4.93 -5.79 -4.05
N LEU A 112 5.40 -4.60 -4.43
CA LEU A 112 6.07 -4.38 -5.71
C LEU A 112 7.38 -5.16 -5.83
N ILE A 113 8.25 -5.12 -4.83
CA ILE A 113 9.53 -5.84 -4.87
C ILE A 113 9.32 -7.34 -4.98
N CYS A 114 8.33 -7.90 -4.27
CA CYS A 114 7.95 -9.30 -4.41
C CYS A 114 7.54 -9.62 -5.85
N ARG A 115 6.70 -8.77 -6.45
CA ARG A 115 6.24 -8.91 -7.84
C ARG A 115 7.37 -8.79 -8.87
N PHE A 116 8.29 -7.84 -8.72
CA PHE A 116 9.49 -7.73 -9.55
C PHE A 116 10.37 -8.99 -9.45
N THR A 117 10.58 -9.50 -8.22
CA THR A 117 11.39 -10.71 -7.98
C THR A 117 10.77 -11.94 -8.67
N GLN A 118 9.45 -12.08 -8.64
CA GLN A 118 8.74 -13.19 -9.30
C GLN A 118 8.93 -13.21 -10.82
N GLN A 119 9.18 -12.05 -11.43
CA GLN A 119 9.46 -11.94 -12.87
C GLN A 119 10.94 -12.19 -13.21
N GLY A 120 11.79 -12.45 -12.20
CA GLY A 120 13.23 -12.57 -12.39
C GLY A 120 13.92 -11.24 -12.73
N GLU A 121 13.24 -10.11 -12.52
CA GLU A 121 13.83 -8.79 -12.75
C GLU A 121 14.79 -8.41 -11.61
N ASN A 122 15.81 -7.62 -11.94
CA ASN A 122 16.71 -7.05 -10.94
C ASN A 122 15.96 -6.00 -10.11
N THR A 123 15.62 -6.36 -8.87
CA THR A 123 14.98 -5.48 -7.90
C THR A 123 15.90 -4.42 -7.33
N ASP A 124 17.22 -4.61 -7.42
CA ASP A 124 18.18 -3.61 -7.00
C ASP A 124 18.52 -2.65 -8.14
N ASN A 125 17.54 -1.81 -8.44
CA ASN A 125 17.61 -0.84 -9.53
C ASN A 125 17.56 0.58 -8.96
N ILE A 126 18.52 1.41 -9.36
CA ILE A 126 18.60 2.82 -8.96
C ILE A 126 17.30 3.59 -9.29
N HIS A 127 16.61 3.24 -10.37
CA HIS A 127 15.33 3.86 -10.73
C HIS A 127 14.22 3.56 -9.73
N ILE A 128 14.20 2.36 -9.15
CA ILE A 128 13.25 2.00 -8.09
C ILE A 128 13.54 2.84 -6.84
N GLN A 129 14.82 2.95 -6.46
CA GLN A 129 15.22 3.76 -5.31
C GLN A 129 14.84 5.23 -5.48
N LEU A 130 15.14 5.82 -6.66
CA LEU A 130 14.81 7.21 -6.98
C LEU A 130 13.31 7.48 -7.00
N GLU A 131 12.50 6.56 -7.54
CA GLU A 131 11.04 6.73 -7.56
C GLU A 131 10.47 6.70 -6.15
N ILE A 132 10.95 5.80 -5.27
CA ILE A 132 10.57 5.78 -3.86
C ILE A 132 10.99 7.06 -3.15
N GLU A 133 12.22 7.52 -3.36
CA GLU A 133 12.72 8.78 -2.79
C GLU A 133 11.87 9.97 -3.19
N SER A 134 11.37 10.01 -4.42
CA SER A 134 10.48 11.08 -4.89
C SER A 134 9.14 11.16 -4.12
N LYS A 135 8.70 10.06 -3.49
CA LYS A 135 7.45 10.00 -2.71
C LYS A 135 7.64 10.41 -1.24
N LEU A 136 8.87 10.69 -0.81
CA LEU A 136 9.20 10.89 0.61
C LEU A 136 9.43 12.38 0.95
N PRO A 137 9.06 12.80 2.17
CA PRO A 137 9.36 14.15 2.63
C PRO A 137 10.85 14.31 2.95
N THR A 138 11.36 15.55 2.86
CA THR A 138 12.78 15.88 3.00
C THR A 138 13.45 15.33 4.25
N PHE A 139 12.77 15.37 5.41
CA PHE A 139 13.35 14.85 6.66
C PHE A 139 13.56 13.33 6.65
N VAL A 140 12.75 12.57 5.91
CA VAL A 140 12.96 11.13 5.72
C VAL A 140 14.12 10.90 4.75
N LEU A 141 14.19 11.71 3.69
CA LEU A 141 15.31 11.67 2.75
C LEU A 141 16.64 11.96 3.45
N GLU A 142 16.72 12.97 4.31
CA GLU A 142 17.93 13.25 5.10
C GLU A 142 18.39 12.02 5.91
N GLU A 143 17.47 11.29 6.55
CA GLU A 143 17.82 10.06 7.26
C GLU A 143 18.28 8.92 6.33
N ILE A 144 17.75 8.86 5.10
CA ILE A 144 18.15 7.89 4.07
C ILE A 144 19.52 8.22 3.51
N TYR A 145 19.77 9.47 3.11
CA TYR A 145 21.05 9.90 2.54
C TYR A 145 22.19 9.76 3.56
N ARG A 146 21.94 10.09 4.84
CA ARG A 146 22.88 9.78 5.93
C ARG A 146 23.19 8.29 6.03
N ALA A 147 22.20 7.42 5.80
CA ALA A 147 22.42 5.98 5.80
C ALA A 147 23.22 5.51 4.58
N LYS A 148 23.01 6.12 3.41
CA LYS A 148 23.77 5.85 2.16
C LYS A 148 25.24 6.24 2.29
N GLU A 149 25.54 7.41 2.86
CA GLU A 149 26.92 7.87 3.08
C GLU A 149 27.73 6.89 3.92
N ASN A 150 27.08 6.22 4.87
CA ASN A 150 27.70 5.25 5.76
C ASN A 150 27.68 3.81 5.22
N ASN A 151 27.09 3.55 4.04
CA ASN A 151 26.99 2.22 3.46
C ASN A 151 27.22 2.24 1.93
N PRO A 152 28.42 1.85 1.45
CA PRO A 152 28.73 1.85 0.03
C PRO A 152 27.97 0.77 -0.77
N ALA A 153 27.46 -0.27 -0.10
CA ALA A 153 26.65 -1.33 -0.71
C ALA A 153 25.14 -1.07 -0.52
N TRP A 154 24.68 0.15 -0.80
CA TRP A 154 23.28 0.51 -0.63
C TRP A 154 22.39 -0.19 -1.66
N THR A 155 21.36 -0.88 -1.16
CA THR A 155 20.42 -1.62 -2.00
C THR A 155 18.98 -1.21 -1.73
N THR A 156 18.10 -1.60 -2.64
CA THR A 156 16.64 -1.43 -2.54
C THR A 156 16.07 -2.13 -1.30
N GLU A 157 16.69 -3.24 -0.88
CA GLU A 157 16.35 -3.93 0.36
C GLU A 157 16.74 -3.11 1.59
N LEU A 158 17.93 -2.50 1.59
CA LEU A 158 18.38 -1.62 2.69
C LEU A 158 17.51 -0.36 2.79
N LEU A 159 17.07 0.20 1.66
CA LEU A 159 16.10 1.30 1.62
C LEU A 159 14.80 0.90 2.32
N LYS A 160 14.24 -0.26 1.97
CA LYS A 160 13.02 -0.81 2.60
C LYS A 160 13.20 -0.99 4.11
N GLN A 161 14.30 -1.59 4.55
CA GLN A 161 14.62 -1.78 5.97
C GLN A 161 14.74 -0.45 6.71
N LYS A 162 15.39 0.54 6.09
CA LYS A 162 15.49 1.88 6.66
C LYS A 162 14.12 2.52 6.83
N LEU A 163 13.25 2.48 5.82
CA LEU A 163 11.89 3.03 5.91
C LEU A 163 11.09 2.37 7.05
N LYS A 164 11.17 1.05 7.21
CA LYS A 164 10.55 0.33 8.33
C LYS A 164 11.09 0.79 9.69
N ALA A 165 12.40 0.98 9.80
CA ALA A 165 13.01 1.47 11.02
C ALA A 165 12.58 2.91 11.36
N ILE A 166 12.35 3.75 10.36
CA ILE A 166 11.81 5.11 10.53
C ILE A 166 10.37 5.06 11.01
N LEU A 167 9.53 4.23 10.37
CA LEU A 167 8.14 4.05 10.73
C LEU A 167 8.00 3.61 12.20
N LYS A 168 8.70 2.53 12.57
CA LYS A 168 8.68 1.98 13.94
C LYS A 168 9.06 3.02 14.98
N ARG A 169 10.16 3.75 14.74
CA ARG A 169 10.63 4.80 15.66
C ARG A 169 9.60 5.92 15.85
N LYS A 170 8.90 6.31 14.78
CA LYS A 170 7.90 7.36 14.82
C LYS A 170 6.63 6.91 15.55
N GLU A 171 6.25 5.65 15.37
CA GLU A 171 5.16 5.01 16.14
C GLU A 171 5.50 4.94 17.64
N ASP A 172 6.72 4.50 17.98
CA ASP A 172 7.19 4.41 19.37
C ASP A 172 7.17 5.80 20.06
N ILE A 173 7.65 6.85 19.39
CA ILE A 173 7.63 8.22 19.93
C ILE A 173 6.19 8.71 20.15
N SER A 174 5.27 8.40 19.21
CA SER A 174 3.86 8.76 19.36
C SER A 174 3.19 8.05 20.53
N ALA A 175 3.53 6.78 20.76
CA ALA A 175 3.02 6.01 21.90
C ALA A 175 3.51 6.57 23.25
N MET A 176 4.77 7.03 23.31
CA MET A 176 5.34 7.68 24.50
C MET A 176 4.67 9.03 24.80
N ASN A 177 4.35 9.83 23.78
CA ASN A 177 3.69 11.13 23.98
C ASN A 177 2.27 10.97 24.55
N ASN A 178 1.54 9.93 24.13
CA ASN A 178 0.18 9.63 24.58
C ASN A 178 0.11 8.99 25.98
N SER A 179 1.25 8.58 26.56
CA SER A 179 1.33 7.96 27.90
C SER A 179 1.79 8.93 29.00
N SER A 180 1.88 10.23 28.72
CA SER A 180 2.13 11.25 29.76
C SER A 180 0.92 11.37 30.72
N PRO A 181 1.13 11.42 32.06
CA PRO A 181 0.03 11.53 33.02
C PRO A 181 -0.74 12.84 32.84
N PRO A 182 -2.07 12.86 33.13
CA PRO A 182 -2.86 14.09 33.06
C PRO A 182 -2.21 15.15 33.95
N LYS A 183 -1.96 16.34 33.38
CA LYS A 183 -1.46 17.50 34.12
C LYS A 183 -2.32 17.67 35.38
N PRO A 184 -1.73 17.84 36.58
CA PRO A 184 -2.52 18.09 37.78
C PRO A 184 -3.35 19.35 37.53
N GLN A 185 -4.68 19.18 37.51
CA GLN A 185 -5.61 20.29 37.54
C GLN A 185 -5.39 21.01 38.87
N VAL A 186 -4.74 22.17 38.81
CA VAL A 186 -4.67 23.07 39.96
C VAL A 186 -6.08 23.63 40.14
N SER A 187 -6.87 23.00 41.00
CA SER A 187 -8.12 23.55 41.49
C SER A 187 -7.83 24.92 42.11
N PRO A 188 -8.54 26.00 41.72
CA PRO A 188 -8.39 27.29 42.38
C PRO A 188 -8.82 27.13 43.84
N SER A 189 -7.86 27.26 44.74
CA SER A 189 -8.07 27.41 46.17
C SER A 189 -9.07 28.53 46.41
N HIS A 190 -10.13 28.22 47.16
CA HIS A 190 -11.11 29.18 47.65
C HIS A 190 -10.39 30.39 48.26
N LYS A 191 -10.48 31.54 47.60
CA LYS A 191 -10.14 32.82 48.23
C LYS A 191 -11.10 32.99 49.41
N LEU A 192 -10.52 33.01 50.61
CA LEU A 192 -11.14 33.42 51.85
C LEU A 192 -11.91 34.73 51.62
N TYR A 193 -13.21 34.70 51.94
CA TYR A 193 -14.02 35.88 52.14
C TYR A 193 -13.40 36.69 53.27
N SER A 194 -12.77 37.83 52.96
CA SER A 194 -12.41 38.86 53.93
C SER A 194 -12.19 40.16 53.19
N LEU A 195 -13.29 40.87 52.94
CA LEU A 195 -13.28 42.31 52.68
C LEU A 195 -14.40 42.91 53.54
N GLU A 196 -14.02 43.17 54.79
CA GLU A 196 -14.48 44.28 55.61
C GLU A 196 -14.86 45.48 54.73
N MET A 197 -16.17 45.72 54.57
CA MET A 197 -16.67 46.94 53.96
C MET A 197 -17.04 47.96 55.04
N ILE A 198 -16.13 48.92 55.19
CA ILE A 198 -16.41 50.37 55.27
C ILE A 198 -16.92 50.94 56.61
N LEU A 199 -15.98 51.53 57.35
CA LEU A 199 -16.09 52.85 57.99
C LEU A 199 -14.78 53.58 57.63
N PRO A 200 -14.74 54.89 57.29
CA PRO A 200 -15.09 55.96 58.25
C PRO A 200 -15.62 57.29 57.63
N ARG A 201 -16.29 58.14 58.43
CA ARG A 201 -15.79 59.47 58.86
C ARG A 201 -16.90 60.29 59.52
N ALA A 202 -16.58 60.78 60.71
CA ALA A 202 -17.28 61.85 61.39
C ALA A 202 -17.16 63.19 60.63
N LEU A 203 -18.21 64.01 60.75
CA LEU A 203 -18.12 65.47 60.79
C LEU A 203 -19.19 65.97 61.77
N VAL A 204 -18.73 66.77 62.73
CA VAL A 204 -19.39 67.27 63.94
C VAL A 204 -20.10 68.63 63.64
N PRO A 205 -20.59 69.41 64.62
CA PRO A 205 -21.99 69.75 64.89
C PRO A 205 -22.40 71.16 64.44
N LEU A 206 -23.68 71.53 64.62
CA LEU A 206 -24.16 72.79 65.21
C LEU A 206 -25.66 72.69 65.51
#